data_AF-A0A174GBU7-F1
#
_entry.id   AF-A0A174GBU7-F1
#
_cell.length_a   1.000
_cell.length_b   1.000
_cell.length_c   1.000
_cell.angle_alpha   90.00
_cell.angle_beta   90.00
_cell.angle_gamma   90.00
#
_symmetry.space_group_name_H-M   'P 1'
#
loop_
_entity.id
_entity.type
_entity.pdbx_description
1 polymer ?
#
loop_
_entity_poly.entity_id
_entity_poly.type
_entity_poly.pdbx_seq_one_letter_code
_entity_poly.pdbx_strand_id
1 'polypeptide(L)'
;MKRNEIKEANRKAMPGFLLLALVGAIVGGIVGFYSAEYDVDQFAGSMKSAGAFFGKYVSSWILLAIAVITPIMVIPVYQKTKRLLLAWDGEDESICDIAEKKLNTVLMIISIAMICAFFLISATYSGGFAMIEKHLNMYVLAIVTFLIILAEGIIIQQKAVDITKIMYPEKTASVYDLKFQKKWVDSCDEAEKMMIGRCAFEAFKVTNSVCGALSIILAISAMMFDIGFLPSFVVCLIWLVNQCVYCRAAAKCSKVL
;
A
#
# COMPACT_ATOMS: atom_id res chain seq x y z
N MET A 1 29.67 -1.01 -22.33
CA MET A 1 28.68 -1.46 -23.34
C MET A 1 28.88 -0.63 -24.60
N LYS A 2 29.13 -1.26 -25.76
CA LYS A 2 29.46 -0.53 -27.00
C LYS A 2 28.19 0.12 -27.56
N ARG A 3 28.29 1.33 -28.11
CA ARG A 3 27.16 2.12 -28.69
C ARG A 3 26.30 1.33 -29.69
N ASN A 4 26.88 0.33 -30.35
CA ASN A 4 26.19 -0.55 -31.29
C ASN A 4 25.27 -1.55 -30.59
N GLU A 5 25.65 -2.08 -29.42
CA GLU A 5 24.83 -3.01 -28.62
C GLU A 5 23.55 -2.33 -28.12
N ILE A 6 23.65 -1.05 -27.71
CA ILE A 6 22.50 -0.24 -27.29
C ILE A 6 21.51 -0.01 -28.45
N LYS A 7 22.03 0.33 -29.64
CA LYS A 7 21.18 0.53 -30.84
C LYS A 7 20.49 -0.77 -31.26
N GLU A 8 21.19 -1.90 -31.16
CA GLU A 8 20.64 -3.21 -31.49
C GLU A 8 19.52 -3.62 -30.53
N ALA A 9 19.71 -3.43 -29.22
CA ALA A 9 18.69 -3.68 -28.22
C ALA A 9 17.42 -2.84 -28.47
N ASN A 10 17.58 -1.54 -28.72
CA ASN A 10 16.45 -0.65 -29.02
C ASN A 10 15.73 -1.04 -30.32
N ARG A 11 16.48 -1.39 -31.37
CA ARG A 11 15.90 -1.81 -32.66
C ARG A 11 15.09 -3.11 -32.54
N LYS A 12 15.51 -4.03 -31.65
CA LYS A 12 14.78 -5.26 -31.36
C LYS A 12 13.50 -5.01 -30.55
N ALA A 13 13.52 -4.07 -29.60
CA ALA A 13 12.37 -3.79 -28.73
C ALA A 13 11.33 -2.83 -29.32
N MET A 14 11.75 -1.90 -30.19
CA MET A 14 10.92 -0.82 -30.72
C MET A 14 9.66 -1.28 -31.46
N PRO A 15 9.68 -2.29 -32.35
CA PRO A 15 8.47 -2.74 -33.04
C PRO A 15 7.41 -3.30 -32.10
N GLY A 16 7.82 -4.06 -31.08
CA GLY A 16 6.90 -4.60 -30.07
C GLY A 16 6.25 -3.51 -29.23
N PHE A 17 7.01 -2.48 -28.84
CA PHE A 17 6.49 -1.32 -28.13
C PHE A 17 5.47 -0.53 -28.97
N LEU A 18 5.79 -0.28 -30.24
CA LEU A 18 4.89 0.44 -31.16
C LEU A 18 3.59 -0.33 -31.41
N LEU A 19 3.67 -1.66 -31.57
CA LEU A 19 2.51 -2.52 -31.70
C LEU A 19 1.61 -2.44 -30.46
N LEU A 20 2.21 -2.54 -29.26
CA LEU A 20 1.47 -2.43 -28.00
C LEU A 20 0.77 -1.06 -27.86
N ALA A 21 1.47 0.01 -28.20
CA ALA A 21 0.91 1.36 -28.19
C ALA A 21 -0.26 1.51 -29.17
N LEU A 22 -0.13 0.96 -30.38
CA LEU A 22 -1.19 0.98 -31.39
C LEU A 22 -2.42 0.20 -30.94
N VAL A 23 -2.24 -1.02 -30.41
CA VAL A 23 -3.34 -1.83 -29.86
C VAL A 23 -4.03 -1.09 -28.71
N GLY A 24 -3.26 -0.47 -27.81
CA GLY A 24 -3.80 0.34 -26.72
C GLY A 24 -4.65 1.52 -27.20
N ALA A 25 -4.19 2.22 -28.25
CA ALA A 25 -4.93 3.33 -28.84
C ALA A 25 -6.26 2.87 -29.48
N ILE A 26 -6.24 1.74 -30.19
CA ILE A 26 -7.45 1.16 -30.82
C ILE A 26 -8.46 0.73 -29.74
N VAL A 27 -8.01 -0.02 -28.72
CA VAL A 27 -8.88 -0.47 -27.62
C VAL A 27 -9.46 0.73 -26.87
N GLY A 28 -8.64 1.74 -26.57
CA GLY A 28 -9.10 2.97 -25.93
C GLY A 28 -10.15 3.72 -26.76
N GLY A 29 -9.95 3.81 -28.08
CA GLY A 29 -10.91 4.41 -28.99
C GLY A 29 -12.25 3.67 -29.06
N ILE A 30 -12.22 2.32 -29.11
CA ILE A 30 -13.43 1.49 -29.14
C ILE A 30 -14.21 1.63 -27.83
N VAL A 31 -13.54 1.53 -26.68
CA VAL A 31 -14.17 1.69 -25.37
C VAL A 31 -14.80 3.08 -25.25
N GLY A 32 -14.09 4.13 -25.66
CA GLY A 32 -14.60 5.50 -25.66
C GLY A 32 -15.86 5.69 -26.52
N PHE A 33 -15.87 5.10 -27.72
CA PHE A 33 -17.03 5.17 -28.62
C PHE A 33 -18.27 4.48 -28.02
N TYR A 34 -18.10 3.25 -27.49
CA TYR A 34 -19.22 2.53 -26.88
C TYR A 34 -19.70 3.16 -25.58
N SER A 35 -18.83 3.78 -24.78
CA SER A 35 -19.24 4.55 -23.60
C SER A 35 -20.10 5.77 -23.95
N ALA A 36 -20.00 6.32 -25.16
CA ALA A 36 -20.86 7.43 -25.59
C ALA A 36 -22.21 6.94 -26.15
N GLU A 37 -22.28 5.71 -26.67
CA GLU A 37 -23.47 5.17 -27.35
C GLU A 37 -24.41 4.39 -26.40
N TYR A 38 -23.89 3.80 -25.32
CA TYR A 38 -24.67 3.02 -24.36
C TYR A 38 -25.12 3.86 -23.14
N ASP A 39 -26.25 3.49 -22.53
CA ASP A 39 -26.83 4.12 -21.33
C ASP A 39 -26.00 3.85 -20.05
N VAL A 40 -24.78 4.41 -20.01
CA VAL A 40 -23.85 4.31 -18.87
C VAL A 40 -24.40 5.05 -17.65
N ASP A 41 -25.37 5.95 -17.84
CA ASP A 41 -25.96 6.79 -16.80
C ASP A 41 -26.71 5.96 -15.76
N GLN A 42 -27.47 4.93 -16.17
CA GLN A 42 -28.16 4.03 -15.23
C GLN A 42 -27.16 3.26 -14.36
N PHE A 43 -26.07 2.78 -14.95
CA PHE A 43 -25.03 2.04 -14.23
C PHE A 43 -24.23 2.97 -13.30
N ALA A 44 -23.89 4.18 -13.75
CA ALA A 44 -23.23 5.19 -12.95
C ALA A 44 -24.08 5.64 -11.75
N GLY A 45 -25.38 5.86 -11.96
CA GLY A 45 -26.33 6.16 -10.90
C GLY A 45 -26.40 5.04 -9.86
N SER A 46 -26.42 3.78 -10.31
CA SER A 46 -26.39 2.61 -9.44
C SER A 46 -25.10 2.55 -8.60
N MET A 47 -23.94 2.78 -9.22
CA MET A 47 -22.64 2.78 -8.52
C MET A 47 -22.55 3.91 -7.49
N LYS A 48 -23.02 5.11 -7.82
CA LYS A 48 -23.06 6.26 -6.89
C LYS A 48 -23.97 5.97 -5.69
N SER A 49 -25.14 5.37 -5.93
CA SER A 49 -26.06 4.98 -4.86
C SER A 49 -25.46 3.89 -3.95
N ALA A 50 -24.77 2.90 -4.53
CA ALA A 50 -24.10 1.85 -3.79
C ALA A 50 -22.95 2.42 -2.94
N GLY A 51 -22.16 3.36 -3.48
CA GLY A 51 -21.11 4.06 -2.74
C GLY A 51 -21.67 4.87 -1.57
N ALA A 52 -22.76 5.60 -1.78
CA ALA A 52 -23.45 6.34 -0.72
C ALA A 52 -24.02 5.41 0.35
N PHE A 53 -24.63 4.29 -0.03
CA PHE A 53 -25.11 3.26 0.89
C PHE A 53 -23.95 2.66 1.70
N PHE A 54 -22.86 2.31 1.03
CA PHE A 54 -21.68 1.73 1.64
C PHE A 54 -21.07 2.66 2.70
N GLY A 55 -20.80 3.92 2.34
CA GLY A 55 -20.25 4.91 3.27
C GLY A 55 -21.20 5.24 4.43
N LYS A 56 -22.51 5.18 4.18
CA LYS A 56 -23.52 5.50 5.19
C LYS A 56 -23.75 4.40 6.20
N TYR A 57 -23.87 3.17 5.73
CA TYR A 57 -24.43 2.08 6.52
C TYR A 57 -23.48 0.91 6.73
N VAL A 58 -22.38 0.81 5.98
CA VAL A 58 -21.55 -0.40 5.95
C VAL A 58 -20.13 -0.12 6.46
N SER A 59 -19.51 0.98 6.03
CA SER A 59 -18.10 1.28 6.29
C SER A 59 -17.74 1.28 7.77
N SER A 60 -18.54 1.92 8.64
CA SER A 60 -18.28 1.97 10.09
C SER A 60 -18.32 0.59 10.75
N TRP A 61 -19.21 -0.31 10.30
CA TRP A 61 -19.29 -1.68 10.84
C TRP A 61 -18.14 -2.55 10.36
N ILE A 62 -17.68 -2.39 9.12
CA ILE A 62 -16.47 -3.05 8.64
C ILE A 62 -15.26 -2.56 9.44
N LEU A 63 -15.18 -1.26 9.70
CA LEU A 63 -14.16 -0.67 10.58
C LEU A 63 -14.15 -1.38 11.94
N LEU A 64 -15.33 -1.56 12.55
CA LEU A 64 -15.46 -2.25 13.83
C LEU A 64 -15.04 -3.72 13.75
N ALA A 65 -15.42 -4.41 12.67
CA ALA A 65 -15.00 -5.78 12.44
C ALA A 65 -13.47 -5.89 12.31
N ILE A 66 -12.81 -4.97 11.60
CA ILE A 66 -11.34 -4.96 11.49
C ILE A 66 -10.68 -4.76 12.85
N ALA A 67 -11.19 -3.83 13.67
CA ALA A 67 -10.67 -3.58 15.02
C ALA A 67 -10.75 -4.84 15.91
N VAL A 68 -11.77 -5.68 15.72
CA VAL A 68 -11.90 -6.93 16.49
C VAL A 68 -11.08 -8.07 15.88
N ILE A 69 -11.14 -8.26 14.56
CA ILE A 69 -10.53 -9.40 13.87
C ILE A 69 -9.00 -9.29 13.87
N THR A 70 -8.45 -8.09 13.69
CA THR A 70 -7.00 -7.87 13.59
C THR A 70 -6.25 -8.39 14.82
N PRO A 71 -6.58 -8.00 16.06
CA PRO A 71 -5.92 -8.52 17.24
C PRO A 71 -6.16 -10.04 17.43
N ILE A 72 -7.36 -10.56 17.11
CA ILE A 72 -7.65 -12.00 17.19
C ILE A 72 -6.71 -12.80 16.28
N MET A 73 -6.42 -12.29 15.07
CA MET A 73 -5.53 -12.97 14.12
C MET A 73 -4.05 -12.83 14.51
N VAL A 74 -3.64 -11.63 14.95
CA VAL A 74 -2.24 -11.29 15.16
C VAL A 74 -1.70 -11.74 16.52
N ILE A 75 -2.47 -11.57 17.60
CA ILE A 75 -2.00 -11.84 18.96
C ILE A 75 -1.55 -13.31 19.15
N PRO A 76 -2.29 -14.34 18.67
CA PRO A 76 -1.87 -15.72 18.83
C PRO A 76 -0.57 -16.02 18.07
N VAL A 77 -0.41 -15.48 16.86
CA VAL A 77 0.82 -15.64 16.07
C VAL A 77 1.99 -15.00 16.80
N TYR A 78 1.81 -13.76 17.26
CA TYR A 78 2.80 -13.04 18.06
C TYR A 78 3.20 -13.79 19.34
N GLN A 79 2.24 -14.27 20.13
CA GLN A 79 2.51 -14.99 21.38
C GLN A 79 3.27 -16.30 21.13
N LYS A 80 2.90 -17.04 20.08
CA LYS A 80 3.61 -18.27 19.70
C LYS A 80 5.04 -17.96 19.29
N THR A 81 5.26 -16.93 18.46
CA THR A 81 6.60 -16.51 18.05
C THR A 81 7.42 -16.00 19.23
N LYS A 82 6.81 -15.25 20.15
CA LYS A 82 7.47 -14.80 21.38
C LYS A 82 7.97 -15.96 22.23
N ARG A 83 7.12 -16.95 22.47
CA ARG A 83 7.49 -18.14 23.25
C ARG A 83 8.61 -18.93 22.57
N LEU A 84 8.52 -19.08 21.25
CA LEU A 84 9.54 -19.74 20.45
C LEU A 84 10.90 -19.05 20.60
N LEU A 85 10.95 -17.73 20.43
CA LEU A 85 12.19 -16.95 20.54
C LEU A 85 12.74 -16.82 21.96
N LEU A 86 11.89 -16.84 22.99
CA LEU A 86 12.35 -16.85 24.38
C LEU A 86 12.94 -18.20 24.81
N ALA A 87 12.58 -19.29 24.13
CA ALA A 87 13.14 -20.61 24.34
C ALA A 87 14.31 -20.92 23.40
N TRP A 88 14.63 -20.01 22.49
CA TRP A 88 15.74 -20.15 21.56
C TRP A 88 17.07 -19.97 22.29
N ASP A 89 18.02 -20.85 22.00
CA ASP A 89 19.36 -20.89 22.61
C ASP A 89 20.38 -19.96 21.92
N GLY A 90 20.02 -19.39 20.77
CA GLY A 90 20.88 -18.50 20.00
C GLY A 90 21.60 -19.17 18.82
N GLU A 91 21.49 -20.49 18.66
CA GLU A 91 22.27 -21.24 17.65
C GLU A 91 21.42 -21.73 16.47
N ASP A 92 20.14 -22.09 16.70
CA ASP A 92 19.28 -22.62 15.63
C ASP A 92 18.72 -21.52 14.71
N GLU A 93 19.39 -21.32 13.57
CA GLU A 93 18.97 -20.35 12.54
C GLU A 93 17.59 -20.66 11.94
N SER A 94 17.15 -21.93 11.94
CA SER A 94 15.82 -22.30 11.42
C SER A 94 14.68 -21.73 12.29
N ILE A 95 14.93 -21.56 13.59
CA ILE A 95 14.00 -20.90 14.51
C ILE A 95 13.87 -19.41 14.17
N CYS A 96 14.98 -18.76 13.84
CA CYS A 96 15.00 -17.36 13.37
C CYS A 96 14.17 -17.21 12.09
N ASP A 97 14.40 -18.05 11.09
CA ASP A 97 13.65 -18.02 9.81
C ASP A 97 12.13 -18.15 10.03
N ILE A 98 11.72 -19.10 10.88
CA ILE A 98 10.31 -19.33 11.21
C ILE A 98 9.73 -18.11 11.93
N ALA A 99 10.47 -17.55 12.89
CA ALA A 99 10.03 -16.40 13.65
C ALA A 99 9.90 -15.15 12.76
N GLU A 100 10.90 -14.88 11.92
CA GLU A 100 10.93 -13.75 11.01
C GLU A 100 9.77 -13.81 10.00
N LYS A 101 9.51 -14.99 9.41
CA LYS A 101 8.36 -15.17 8.52
C LYS A 101 7.03 -14.88 9.20
N LYS A 102 6.87 -15.31 10.46
CA LYS A 102 5.66 -15.03 11.25
C LYS A 102 5.54 -13.55 11.59
N LEU A 103 6.62 -12.89 11.99
CA LEU A 103 6.63 -11.46 12.30
C LEU A 103 6.37 -10.61 11.06
N ASN A 104 6.96 -10.95 9.91
CA ASN A 104 6.68 -10.30 8.63
C ASN A 104 5.22 -10.47 8.21
N THR A 105 4.62 -11.65 8.46
CA THR A 105 3.18 -11.86 8.23
C THR A 105 2.33 -10.98 9.15
N VAL A 106 2.71 -10.85 10.43
CA VAL A 106 2.05 -9.94 11.38
C VAL A 106 2.14 -8.49 10.92
N LEU A 107 3.32 -8.03 10.51
CA LEU A 107 3.55 -6.68 9.99
C LEU A 107 2.73 -6.42 8.71
N MET A 108 2.63 -7.41 7.82
CA MET A 108 1.80 -7.30 6.62
C MET A 108 0.30 -7.18 6.96
N ILE A 109 -0.22 -8.02 7.85
CA ILE A 109 -1.63 -7.98 8.27
C ILE A 109 -1.98 -6.62 8.88
N ILE A 110 -1.12 -6.09 9.75
CA ILE A 110 -1.38 -4.79 10.39
C ILE A 110 -1.29 -3.64 9.39
N SER A 111 -0.36 -3.68 8.43
CA SER A 111 -0.30 -2.70 7.34
C SER A 111 -1.57 -2.73 6.48
N ILE A 112 -2.08 -3.90 6.12
CA ILE A 112 -3.33 -4.05 5.37
C ILE A 112 -4.51 -3.51 6.17
N ALA A 113 -4.62 -3.87 7.45
CA ALA A 113 -5.69 -3.39 8.33
C ALA A 113 -5.70 -1.86 8.44
N MET A 114 -4.53 -1.22 8.59
CA MET A 114 -4.41 0.23 8.62
C MET A 114 -4.84 0.88 7.29
N ILE A 115 -4.38 0.36 6.15
CA ILE A 115 -4.78 0.89 4.82
C ILE A 115 -6.29 0.78 4.63
N CYS A 116 -6.89 -0.37 4.99
CA CYS A 116 -8.34 -0.55 4.97
C CYS A 116 -9.05 0.44 5.89
N ALA A 117 -8.54 0.67 7.10
CA ALA A 117 -9.12 1.62 8.04
C ALA A 117 -9.10 3.06 7.50
N PHE A 118 -8.00 3.50 6.86
CA PHE A 118 -7.92 4.81 6.18
C PHE A 118 -8.92 4.95 5.04
N PHE A 119 -9.08 3.90 4.23
CA PHE A 119 -10.10 3.89 3.19
C PHE A 119 -11.52 3.97 3.79
N LEU A 120 -11.82 3.15 4.80
CA LEU A 120 -13.16 3.06 5.39
C LEU A 120 -13.58 4.34 6.09
N ILE A 121 -12.67 5.03 6.80
CA ILE A 121 -12.99 6.33 7.40
C ILE A 121 -13.27 7.39 6.32
N SER A 122 -12.50 7.37 5.22
CA SER A 122 -12.77 8.25 4.06
C SER A 122 -14.10 7.92 3.39
N ALA A 123 -14.46 6.64 3.29
CA ALA A 123 -15.76 6.21 2.77
C ALA A 123 -16.91 6.65 3.69
N THR A 124 -16.75 6.59 5.02
CA THR A 124 -17.74 7.14 5.94
C THR A 124 -17.94 8.63 5.72
N TYR A 125 -16.85 9.37 5.45
CA TYR A 125 -16.89 10.82 5.24
C TYR A 125 -17.39 11.26 3.86
N SER A 126 -17.51 10.35 2.90
CA SER A 126 -17.85 10.70 1.51
C SER A 126 -19.25 11.28 1.35
N GLY A 127 -20.13 11.12 2.35
CA GLY A 127 -21.47 11.74 2.38
C GLY A 127 -21.49 13.24 2.71
N GLY A 128 -20.36 13.81 3.14
CA GLY A 128 -20.23 15.23 3.49
C GLY A 128 -20.98 15.66 4.75
N PHE A 129 -20.94 16.96 5.06
CA PHE A 129 -21.47 17.52 6.32
C PHE A 129 -22.96 17.26 6.56
N ALA A 130 -23.79 17.34 5.52
CA ALA A 130 -25.23 17.07 5.65
C ALA A 130 -25.53 15.63 6.12
N MET A 131 -24.69 14.66 5.72
CA MET A 131 -24.85 13.27 6.13
C MET A 131 -24.29 13.04 7.54
N ILE A 132 -23.23 13.77 7.92
CA ILE A 132 -22.68 13.80 9.29
C ILE A 132 -23.73 14.23 10.30
N GLU A 133 -24.42 15.34 10.05
CA GLU A 133 -25.43 15.87 10.97
C GLU A 133 -26.58 14.88 11.21
N LYS A 134 -27.02 14.19 10.15
CA LYS A 134 -28.15 13.25 10.22
C LYS A 134 -27.80 11.90 10.86
N HIS A 135 -26.53 11.48 10.79
CA HIS A 135 -26.09 10.14 11.22
C HIS A 135 -24.87 10.20 12.14
N LEU A 136 -24.78 11.23 12.99
CA LEU A 136 -23.63 11.54 13.82
C LEU A 136 -23.09 10.33 14.60
N ASN A 137 -23.97 9.48 15.11
CA ASN A 137 -23.61 8.24 15.81
C ASN A 137 -22.71 7.30 14.98
N MET A 138 -22.99 7.13 13.69
CA MET A 138 -22.20 6.27 12.79
C MET A 138 -20.82 6.85 12.48
N TYR A 139 -20.71 8.19 12.47
CA TYR A 139 -19.43 8.90 12.30
C TYR A 139 -18.58 8.83 13.56
N VAL A 140 -19.19 9.06 14.73
CA VAL A 140 -18.50 8.92 16.03
C VAL A 140 -17.99 7.49 16.19
N LEU A 141 -18.81 6.48 15.86
CA LEU A 141 -18.38 5.09 15.84
C LEU A 141 -17.16 4.90 14.93
N ALA A 142 -17.21 5.37 13.68
CA ALA A 142 -16.10 5.25 12.74
C ALA A 142 -14.81 5.91 13.26
N ILE A 143 -14.90 7.12 13.83
CA ILE A 143 -13.75 7.85 14.38
C ILE A 143 -13.14 7.10 15.55
N VAL A 144 -13.95 6.71 16.54
CA VAL A 144 -13.47 6.00 17.73
C VAL A 144 -12.83 4.68 17.32
N THR A 145 -13.48 3.90 16.46
CA THR A 145 -12.95 2.64 15.95
C THR A 145 -11.67 2.82 15.14
N PHE A 146 -11.60 3.86 14.31
CA PHE A 146 -10.39 4.19 13.54
C PHE A 146 -9.21 4.49 14.47
N LEU A 147 -9.43 5.28 15.52
CA LEU A 147 -8.41 5.58 16.53
C LEU A 147 -7.96 4.32 17.29
N ILE A 148 -8.87 3.39 17.58
CA ILE A 148 -8.53 2.09 18.17
C ILE A 148 -7.60 1.31 17.24
N ILE A 149 -7.93 1.20 15.95
CA ILE A 149 -7.06 0.50 14.97
C ILE A 149 -5.69 1.16 14.87
N LEU A 150 -5.60 2.49 14.90
CA LEU A 150 -4.31 3.19 14.92
C LEU A 150 -3.49 2.83 16.16
N ALA A 151 -4.11 2.83 17.34
CA ALA A 151 -3.44 2.46 18.58
C ALA A 151 -2.98 0.99 18.57
N GLU A 152 -3.85 0.07 18.14
CA GLU A 152 -3.52 -1.35 17.95
C GLU A 152 -2.37 -1.51 16.97
N GLY A 153 -2.40 -0.79 15.85
CA GLY A 153 -1.35 -0.81 14.83
C GLY A 153 0.02 -0.45 15.39
N ILE A 154 0.10 0.67 16.11
CA ILE A 154 1.32 1.13 16.74
C ILE A 154 1.82 0.12 17.78
N ILE A 155 0.94 -0.38 18.66
CA ILE A 155 1.32 -1.32 19.73
C ILE A 155 1.80 -2.65 19.14
N ILE A 156 1.10 -3.18 18.13
CA ILE A 156 1.44 -4.46 17.48
C ILE A 156 2.76 -4.31 16.72
N GLN A 157 2.93 -3.23 15.95
CA GLN A 157 4.16 -2.97 15.21
C GLN A 157 5.35 -2.84 16.17
N GLN A 158 5.20 -2.10 17.27
CA GLN A 158 6.23 -1.98 18.30
C GLN A 158 6.57 -3.34 18.91
N LYS A 159 5.58 -4.13 19.30
CA LYS A 159 5.80 -5.47 19.85
C LYS A 159 6.51 -6.40 18.86
N ALA A 160 6.11 -6.38 17.59
CA ALA A 160 6.75 -7.18 16.54
C ALA A 160 8.23 -6.78 16.38
N VAL A 161 8.51 -5.48 16.30
CA VAL A 161 9.88 -4.95 16.19
C VAL A 161 10.71 -5.31 17.43
N ASP A 162 10.16 -5.19 18.64
CA ASP A 162 10.90 -5.50 19.86
C ASP A 162 11.23 -6.99 20.00
N ILE A 163 10.40 -7.89 19.49
CA ILE A 163 10.73 -9.31 19.44
C ILE A 163 11.81 -9.59 18.39
N THR A 164 11.79 -8.90 17.24
CA THR A 164 12.85 -9.03 16.24
C THR A 164 14.23 -8.75 16.84
N LYS A 165 14.33 -7.85 17.82
CA LYS A 165 15.59 -7.54 18.53
C LYS A 165 16.16 -8.70 19.35
N ILE A 166 15.40 -9.75 19.64
CA ILE A 166 15.93 -10.97 20.28
C ILE A 166 16.86 -11.70 19.31
N MET A 167 16.48 -11.74 18.02
CA MET A 167 17.30 -12.34 16.96
C MET A 167 18.44 -11.41 16.52
N TYR A 168 18.21 -10.09 16.61
CA TYR A 168 19.13 -9.05 16.14
C TYR A 168 19.41 -8.02 17.27
N PRO A 169 20.23 -8.37 18.28
CA PRO A 169 20.45 -7.53 19.47
C PRO A 169 21.11 -6.18 19.17
N GLU A 170 21.76 -6.02 18.02
CA GLU A 170 22.34 -4.75 17.56
C GLU A 170 21.26 -3.72 17.16
N LYS A 171 20.02 -4.15 16.90
CA LYS A 171 18.90 -3.26 16.55
C LYS A 171 18.33 -2.58 17.79
N THR A 172 18.77 -1.35 18.05
CA THR A 172 18.33 -0.58 19.23
C THR A 172 17.26 0.47 18.94
N ALA A 173 16.83 0.64 17.69
CA ALA A 173 15.87 1.67 17.30
C ALA A 173 14.46 1.41 17.90
N SER A 174 13.81 2.48 18.36
CA SER A 174 12.44 2.44 18.89
C SER A 174 11.44 2.88 17.82
N VAL A 175 10.33 2.15 17.66
CA VAL A 175 9.24 2.49 16.72
C VAL A 175 8.62 3.86 17.02
N TYR A 176 8.69 4.30 18.28
CA TYR A 176 8.20 5.62 18.69
C TYR A 176 9.13 6.78 18.29
N ASP A 177 10.32 6.49 17.76
CA ASP A 177 11.25 7.52 17.30
C ASP A 177 10.85 8.03 15.90
N LEU A 178 10.74 9.35 15.74
CA LEU A 178 10.45 9.98 14.45
C LEU A 178 11.50 9.66 13.38
N LYS A 179 12.71 9.26 13.77
CA LYS A 179 13.80 8.83 12.90
C LYS A 179 13.97 7.31 12.89
N PHE A 180 12.97 6.54 13.33
CA PHE A 180 13.03 5.07 13.42
C PHE A 180 13.60 4.43 12.15
N GLN A 181 13.03 4.73 10.98
CA GLN A 181 13.47 4.16 9.70
C GLN A 181 14.94 4.41 9.42
N LYS A 182 15.42 5.64 9.69
CA LYS A 182 16.83 5.98 9.53
C LYS A 182 17.70 5.20 10.52
N LYS A 183 17.37 5.23 11.81
CA LYS A 183 18.12 4.53 12.84
C LYS A 183 18.15 3.01 12.62
N TRP A 184 17.05 2.45 12.14
CA TRP A 184 16.93 1.04 11.80
C TRP A 184 17.90 0.67 10.68
N VAL A 185 17.88 1.39 9.57
CA VAL A 185 18.79 1.15 8.43
C VAL A 185 20.25 1.43 8.80
N ASP A 186 20.52 2.45 9.63
CA ASP A 186 21.88 2.75 10.10
C ASP A 186 22.45 1.62 10.98
N SER A 187 21.60 0.87 11.70
CA SER A 187 22.00 -0.34 12.46
C SER A 187 22.13 -1.61 11.62
N CYS A 188 21.81 -1.57 10.33
CA CYS A 188 21.96 -2.71 9.44
C CYS A 188 23.39 -2.87 8.93
N ASP A 189 23.80 -4.12 8.74
CA ASP A 189 25.00 -4.45 7.98
C ASP A 189 24.78 -4.24 6.47
N GLU A 190 25.83 -4.46 5.68
CA GLU A 190 25.78 -4.25 4.22
C GLU A 190 24.91 -5.29 3.49
N ALA A 191 24.80 -6.51 4.01
CA ALA A 191 23.96 -7.55 3.42
C ALA A 191 22.46 -7.24 3.64
N GLU A 192 22.09 -6.84 4.84
CA GLU A 192 20.75 -6.41 5.20
C GLU A 192 20.34 -5.15 4.43
N LYS A 193 21.22 -4.14 4.32
CA LYS A 193 20.96 -2.95 3.48
C LYS A 193 20.74 -3.32 2.02
N MET A 194 21.53 -4.26 1.49
CA MET A 194 21.35 -4.76 0.14
C MET A 194 20.00 -5.47 -0.03
N MET A 195 19.58 -6.27 0.95
CA MET A 195 18.28 -6.93 0.96
C MET A 195 17.14 -5.91 0.97
N ILE A 196 17.18 -4.91 1.86
CA ILE A 196 16.21 -3.80 1.90
C ILE A 196 16.17 -3.09 0.55
N GLY A 197 17.32 -2.84 -0.07
CA GLY A 197 17.41 -2.25 -1.41
C GLY A 197 16.71 -3.07 -2.50
N ARG A 198 16.89 -4.40 -2.50
CA ARG A 198 16.21 -5.31 -3.45
C ARG A 198 14.70 -5.32 -3.22
N CYS A 199 14.26 -5.45 -1.97
CA CYS A 199 12.84 -5.41 -1.62
C CYS A 199 12.18 -4.08 -2.00
N ALA A 200 12.85 -2.95 -1.72
CA ALA A 200 12.39 -1.62 -2.08
C ALA A 200 12.32 -1.42 -3.60
N PHE A 201 13.27 -1.98 -4.36
CA PHE A 201 13.23 -1.91 -5.82
C PHE A 201 12.07 -2.72 -6.42
N GLU A 202 11.79 -3.92 -5.92
CA GLU A 202 10.65 -4.71 -6.39
C GLU A 202 9.32 -4.00 -6.05
N ALA A 203 9.20 -3.45 -4.83
CA ALA A 203 8.06 -2.63 -4.44
C ALA A 203 7.89 -1.39 -5.34
N PHE A 204 8.99 -0.70 -5.67
CA PHE A 204 8.99 0.45 -6.57
C PHE A 204 8.47 0.08 -7.98
N LYS A 205 8.97 -1.02 -8.55
CA LYS A 205 8.56 -1.52 -9.87
C LYS A 205 7.08 -1.86 -9.91
N VAL A 206 6.59 -2.62 -8.92
CA VAL A 206 5.16 -2.98 -8.82
C VAL A 206 4.30 -1.73 -8.62
N THR A 207 4.71 -0.81 -7.74
CA THR A 207 3.98 0.45 -7.50
C THR A 207 3.87 1.28 -8.77
N ASN A 208 4.95 1.42 -9.54
CA ASN A 208 4.91 2.15 -10.81
C ASN A 208 3.94 1.51 -11.83
N SER A 209 3.94 0.18 -11.92
CA SER A 209 3.00 -0.54 -12.79
C SER A 209 1.55 -0.34 -12.35
N VAL A 210 1.28 -0.42 -11.05
CA VAL A 210 -0.06 -0.23 -10.48
C VAL A 210 -0.53 1.21 -10.65
N CYS A 211 0.32 2.21 -10.39
CA CYS A 211 0.01 3.62 -10.64
C CYS A 211 -0.35 3.87 -12.10
N GLY A 212 0.45 3.34 -13.05
CA GLY A 212 0.16 3.47 -14.47
C GLY A 212 -1.19 2.85 -14.87
N ALA A 213 -1.48 1.64 -14.38
CA ALA A 213 -2.76 0.98 -14.64
C ALA A 213 -3.94 1.75 -14.02
N LEU A 214 -3.80 2.19 -12.76
CA LEU A 214 -4.83 2.96 -12.06
C LEU A 214 -5.09 4.32 -12.73
N SER A 215 -4.06 5.01 -13.24
CA SER A 215 -4.26 6.28 -13.97
C SER A 215 -5.14 6.10 -15.21
N ILE A 216 -4.98 4.99 -15.94
CA ILE A 216 -5.82 4.67 -17.10
C ILE A 216 -7.24 4.32 -16.65
N ILE A 217 -7.37 3.43 -15.67
CA ILE A 217 -8.68 3.02 -15.13
C ILE A 217 -9.45 4.24 -14.62
N LEU A 218 -8.81 5.12 -13.86
CA LEU A 218 -9.44 6.31 -13.31
C LEU A 218 -9.80 7.35 -14.38
N ALA A 219 -9.04 7.46 -15.46
CA ALA A 219 -9.40 8.31 -16.59
C ALA A 219 -10.68 7.83 -17.29
N ILE A 220 -10.80 6.51 -17.51
CA ILE A 220 -12.02 5.89 -18.06
C ILE A 220 -13.18 6.08 -17.07
N SER A 221 -12.95 5.82 -15.79
CA SER A 221 -13.96 6.00 -14.74
C SER A 221 -14.42 7.44 -14.59
N ALA A 222 -13.56 8.44 -14.80
CA ALA A 222 -13.94 9.85 -14.78
C ALA A 222 -14.96 10.17 -15.87
N MET A 223 -14.79 9.58 -17.06
CA MET A 223 -15.73 9.71 -18.17
C MET A 223 -17.04 8.93 -17.90
N MET A 224 -16.95 7.70 -17.38
CA MET A 224 -18.11 6.82 -17.19
C MET A 224 -18.96 7.13 -15.97
N PHE A 225 -18.37 7.68 -14.89
CA PHE A 225 -19.02 7.78 -13.58
C PHE A 225 -19.04 9.20 -13.00
N ASP A 226 -18.53 10.19 -13.73
CA ASP A 226 -18.42 11.58 -13.28
C ASP A 226 -17.75 11.72 -11.89
N ILE A 227 -16.72 10.90 -11.63
CA ILE A 227 -15.94 10.94 -10.38
C ILE A 227 -14.97 12.14 -10.33
N GLY A 228 -14.90 12.92 -11.41
CA GLY A 228 -13.95 14.02 -11.59
C GLY A 228 -12.50 13.55 -11.74
N PHE A 229 -11.58 14.51 -11.77
CA PHE A 229 -10.15 14.23 -11.99
C PHE A 229 -9.36 13.97 -10.69
N LEU A 230 -9.93 14.29 -9.52
CA LEU A 230 -9.21 14.26 -8.23
C LEU A 230 -8.62 12.87 -7.89
N PRO A 231 -9.33 11.74 -8.06
CA PRO A 231 -8.74 10.42 -7.81
C PRO A 231 -7.51 10.16 -8.69
N SER A 232 -7.58 10.51 -9.97
CA SER A 232 -6.46 10.36 -10.92
C SER A 232 -5.28 11.27 -10.53
N PHE A 233 -5.56 12.51 -10.12
CA PHE A 233 -4.54 13.44 -9.65
C PHE A 233 -3.77 12.89 -8.44
N VAL A 234 -4.47 12.32 -7.44
CA VAL A 234 -3.82 11.72 -6.26
C VAL A 234 -2.91 10.55 -6.66
N VAL A 235 -3.34 9.67 -7.56
CA VAL A 235 -2.50 8.57 -8.07
C VAL A 235 -1.27 9.10 -8.79
N CYS A 236 -1.44 10.09 -9.67
CA CYS A 236 -0.32 10.72 -10.38
C CYS A 236 0.65 11.42 -9.42
N LEU A 237 0.16 12.03 -8.34
CA LEU A 237 1.01 12.66 -7.32
C LEU A 237 1.84 11.62 -6.57
N ILE A 238 1.24 10.51 -6.15
CA ILE A 238 1.96 9.38 -5.53
C ILE A 238 3.04 8.87 -6.49
N TRP A 239 2.67 8.67 -7.76
CA TRP A 239 3.58 8.17 -8.77
C TRP A 239 4.75 9.14 -9.04
N LEU A 240 4.45 10.44 -9.14
CA LEU A 240 5.44 11.49 -9.33
C LEU A 240 6.42 11.54 -8.15
N VAL A 241 5.91 11.50 -6.91
CA VAL A 241 6.76 11.48 -5.71
C VAL A 241 7.65 10.25 -5.71
N ASN A 242 7.09 9.06 -5.97
CA ASN A 242 7.84 7.81 -6.03
C ASN A 242 8.98 7.89 -7.06
N GLN A 243 8.69 8.36 -8.27
CA GLN A 243 9.67 8.50 -9.35
C GLN A 243 10.75 9.55 -9.03
N CYS A 244 10.36 10.71 -8.53
CA CYS A 244 11.30 11.79 -8.19
C CYS A 244 12.23 11.38 -7.05
N VAL A 245 11.70 10.74 -6.00
CA VAL A 245 12.51 10.28 -4.86
C VAL A 245 13.47 9.19 -5.30
N TYR A 246 13.03 8.22 -6.12
CA TYR A 246 13.90 7.18 -6.65
C TYR A 246 15.05 7.77 -7.49
N CYS A 247 14.74 8.63 -8.46
CA CYS A 247 15.76 9.28 -9.30
C CYS A 247 16.75 10.11 -8.46
N ARG A 248 16.26 10.85 -7.47
CA ARG A 248 17.10 11.64 -6.56
C ARG A 248 17.97 10.75 -5.67
N ALA A 249 17.45 9.63 -5.18
CA ALA A 249 18.22 8.66 -4.39
C ALA A 249 19.30 7.99 -5.25
N ALA A 250 18.96 7.53 -6.45
CA ALA A 250 19.90 6.94 -7.39
C ALA A 250 21.06 7.90 -7.74
N ALA A 251 20.75 9.17 -8.01
CA ALA A 251 21.77 10.20 -8.30
C ALA A 251 22.69 10.52 -7.10
N LYS A 252 22.23 10.26 -5.87
CA LYS A 252 23.09 10.37 -4.67
C LYS A 252 23.99 9.15 -4.53
N CYS A 253 23.43 7.96 -4.68
CA CYS A 253 24.19 6.71 -4.61
C CYS A 253 25.29 6.66 -5.68
N SER A 254 25.03 7.16 -6.90
CA SER A 254 26.00 7.20 -7.99
C SER A 254 27.19 8.16 -7.77
N LYS A 255 27.15 9.02 -6.74
CA LYS A 255 28.28 9.88 -6.37
C LYS A 255 29.19 9.25 -5.31
N VAL A 256 28.72 8.17 -4.69
CA VAL A 256 29.40 7.45 -3.61
C VAL A 256 30.05 6.15 -4.13
N LEU A 257 29.54 5.62 -5.26
CA LEU A 257 30.13 4.56 -6.07
C LEU A 257 31.12 5.13 -7.08
#